data_AF-A0A6C0I6D2-F1
#
_entry.id   AF-A0A6C0I6D2-F1
#
_cell.length_a   1.000
_cell.length_b   1.000
_cell.length_c   1.000
_cell.angle_alpha   90.00
_cell.angle_beta   90.00
_cell.angle_gamma   90.00
#
_symmetry.space_group_name_H-M   'P 1'
#
loop_
_entity.id
_entity.type
_entity.pdbx_description
1 polymer ?
#
loop_
_entity_poly.entity_id
_entity_poly.type
_entity_poly.pdbx_seq_one_letter_code
_entity_poly.pdbx_strand_id
1 'polypeptide(L)'
;MNTNQGQSHNTSLVIQYAKSTQTVCLCLSILAFLIIIFILSPLNIFFISSLFGKAIIIILLGFTMYYNIQQTNLFASNFNISFFENDWNTIKTNVLCSYVFTILLVFLTVSVLRA
;
A
#
# COMPACT_ATOMS: atom_id res chain seq x y z
N MET A 1 -12.65 -0.80 -37.03
CA MET A 1 -13.17 0.00 -35.90
C MET A 1 -12.97 -0.79 -34.62
N ASN A 2 -11.84 -0.63 -33.88
CA ASN A 2 -11.72 -1.23 -32.53
C ASN A 2 -10.61 -0.67 -31.63
N THR A 3 -9.90 0.38 -32.05
CA THR A 3 -8.79 0.97 -31.26
C THR A 3 -9.27 1.86 -30.10
N ASN A 4 -10.45 2.48 -30.21
CA ASN A 4 -10.97 3.40 -29.20
C ASN A 4 -11.48 2.71 -27.91
N GLN A 5 -11.96 1.46 -27.99
CA GLN A 5 -12.48 0.75 -26.81
C GLN A 5 -11.37 0.18 -25.93
N GLY A 6 -10.29 -0.36 -26.50
CA GLY A 6 -9.13 -0.84 -25.74
C GLY A 6 -8.38 0.27 -25.00
N GLN A 7 -8.29 1.46 -25.60
CA GLN A 7 -7.61 2.60 -24.98
C GLN A 7 -8.42 3.24 -23.82
N SER A 8 -9.75 3.30 -23.96
CA SER A 8 -10.66 3.75 -22.89
C SER A 8 -10.62 2.80 -21.67
N HIS A 9 -10.63 1.49 -21.91
CA HIS A 9 -10.51 0.48 -20.86
C HIS A 9 -9.20 0.60 -20.08
N ASN A 10 -8.06 0.68 -20.77
CA ASN A 10 -6.75 0.79 -20.12
C ASN A 10 -6.62 2.09 -19.30
N THR A 11 -7.19 3.19 -19.79
CA THR A 11 -7.21 4.46 -19.06
C THR A 11 -7.99 4.34 -17.76
N SER A 12 -9.14 3.66 -17.78
CA SER A 12 -9.95 3.42 -16.58
C SER A 12 -9.24 2.58 -15.52
N LEU A 13 -8.44 1.59 -15.94
CA LEU A 13 -7.66 0.74 -15.03
C LEU A 13 -6.53 1.53 -14.36
N VAL A 14 -5.84 2.39 -15.12
CA VAL A 14 -4.80 3.28 -14.58
C VAL A 14 -5.38 4.29 -13.59
N ILE A 15 -6.54 4.87 -13.89
CA ILE A 15 -7.24 5.80 -12.98
C ILE A 15 -7.65 5.09 -11.68
N GLN A 16 -8.22 3.88 -11.79
CA GLN A 16 -8.60 3.08 -10.63
C GLN A 16 -7.40 2.73 -9.76
N TYR A 17 -6.30 2.30 -10.38
CA TYR A 17 -5.05 2.05 -9.67
C TYR A 17 -4.52 3.30 -8.96
N ALA A 18 -4.46 4.44 -9.65
CA ALA A 18 -4.01 5.70 -9.05
C ALA A 18 -4.88 6.13 -7.85
N LYS A 19 -6.21 6.00 -7.96
CA LYS A 19 -7.15 6.30 -6.85
C LYS A 19 -6.97 5.36 -5.67
N SER A 20 -6.70 4.08 -5.94
CA SER A 20 -6.41 3.09 -4.93
C SER A 20 -5.10 3.41 -4.20
N THR A 21 -4.01 3.69 -4.94
CA THR A 21 -2.74 4.12 -4.37
C THR A 21 -2.89 5.39 -3.53
N GLN A 22 -3.70 6.35 -3.97
CA GLN A 22 -3.99 7.56 -3.19
C GLN A 22 -4.64 7.22 -1.83
N THR A 23 -5.54 6.25 -1.80
CA THR A 23 -6.20 5.79 -0.56
C THR A 23 -5.20 5.10 0.37
N VAL A 24 -4.31 4.26 -0.19
CA VAL A 24 -3.19 3.64 0.54
C VAL A 24 -2.30 4.73 1.16
N CYS A 25 -1.87 5.72 0.38
CA CYS A 25 -1.04 6.84 0.84
C CYS A 25 -1.70 7.65 1.96
N LEU A 26 -3.00 7.93 1.84
CA LEU A 26 -3.74 8.64 2.88
C LEU A 26 -3.79 7.83 4.19
N CYS A 27 -4.08 6.53 4.08
CA CYS A 27 -4.08 5.62 5.22
C CYS A 27 -2.70 5.59 5.92
N LEU A 28 -1.63 5.66 5.15
CA LEU A 28 -0.26 5.70 5.68
C LEU A 28 0.08 7.00 6.39
N SER A 29 -0.38 8.14 5.89
CA SER A 29 -0.24 9.41 6.59
C SER A 29 -0.94 9.38 7.95
N ILE A 30 -2.12 8.77 8.04
CA ILE A 30 -2.83 8.56 9.30
C ILE A 30 -2.06 7.59 10.21
N LEU A 31 -1.55 6.49 9.66
CA LEU A 31 -0.72 5.53 10.39
C LEU A 31 0.53 6.18 10.97
N ALA A 32 1.25 7.00 10.19
CA ALA A 32 2.44 7.71 10.64
C ALA A 32 2.11 8.62 11.83
N PHE A 33 0.98 9.34 11.77
CA PHE A 33 0.51 10.17 12.87
C PHE A 33 0.19 9.35 14.13
N LEU A 34 -0.51 8.23 13.99
CA LEU A 34 -0.81 7.34 15.11
C LEU A 34 0.45 6.72 15.72
N ILE A 35 1.42 6.31 14.90
CA ILE A 35 2.70 5.79 15.37
C ILE A 35 3.44 6.82 16.21
N ILE A 36 3.49 8.08 15.76
CA ILE A 36 4.13 9.16 16.53
C ILE A 36 3.45 9.35 17.90
N ILE A 37 2.12 9.34 17.94
CA ILE A 37 1.37 9.55 19.18
C ILE A 37 1.46 8.37 20.15
N PHE A 38 1.36 7.13 19.66
CA PHE A 38 1.26 5.96 20.54
C PHE A 38 2.60 5.29 20.84
N ILE A 39 3.61 5.47 19.98
CA ILE A 39 4.93 4.83 20.14
C ILE A 39 5.99 5.84 20.59
N LEU A 40 6.09 7.02 19.96
CA LEU A 40 7.15 7.98 20.26
C LEU A 40 6.81 8.91 21.44
N SER A 41 5.53 9.17 21.68
CA SER A 41 5.07 10.04 22.78
C SER A 41 5.19 9.36 24.15
N PRO A 42 5.29 10.11 25.26
CA PRO A 42 5.18 9.57 26.63
C PRO A 42 3.86 8.81 26.90
N LEU A 43 2.88 8.85 25.99
CA LEU A 43 1.69 8.00 26.04
C LEU A 43 2.01 6.49 26.08
N ASN A 44 3.19 6.06 25.61
CA ASN A 44 3.64 4.68 25.75
C ASN A 44 3.83 4.24 27.23
N ILE A 45 3.95 5.19 28.16
CA ILE A 45 4.05 4.90 29.61
C ILE A 45 2.72 4.32 30.15
N PHE A 46 1.59 4.66 29.53
CA PHE A 46 0.30 4.09 29.88
C PHE A 46 0.10 2.75 29.17
N PHE A 47 0.38 1.65 29.87
CA PHE A 47 0.37 0.28 29.31
C PHE A 47 -0.91 -0.07 28.52
N ILE A 48 -2.10 0.26 29.05
CA ILE A 48 -3.39 -0.03 28.41
C ILE A 48 -3.59 0.81 27.14
N SER A 49 -3.26 2.11 27.19
CA SER A 49 -3.41 3.01 26.04
C SER A 49 -2.43 2.67 24.92
N SER A 50 -1.20 2.31 25.27
CA SER A 50 -0.17 1.84 24.34
C SER A 50 -0.58 0.55 23.63
N LEU A 51 -1.08 -0.45 24.39
CA LEU A 51 -1.52 -1.73 23.81
C LEU A 51 -2.68 -1.53 22.82
N PHE A 52 -3.67 -0.71 23.19
CA PHE A 52 -4.81 -0.40 22.33
C PHE A 52 -4.39 0.36 21.06
N GLY A 53 -3.50 1.35 21.20
CA GLY A 53 -2.95 2.10 20.06
C GLY A 53 -2.18 1.20 19.09
N LYS A 54 -1.31 0.32 19.61
CA LYS A 54 -0.57 -0.66 18.80
C LYS A 54 -1.51 -1.63 18.07
N ALA A 55 -2.56 -2.11 18.73
CA ALA A 55 -3.56 -2.98 18.09
C ALA A 55 -4.25 -2.28 16.91
N ILE A 56 -4.67 -1.01 17.08
CA ILE A 56 -5.27 -0.21 15.99
C ILE A 56 -4.28 -0.02 14.85
N ILE A 57 -3.03 0.34 15.15
CA ILE A 57 -1.98 0.54 14.17
C ILE A 57 -1.73 -0.74 13.36
N ILE A 58 -1.67 -1.90 14.02
CA ILE A 58 -1.47 -3.20 13.35
C ILE A 58 -2.66 -3.54 12.45
N ILE A 59 -3.90 -3.31 12.90
CA ILE A 59 -5.10 -3.55 12.10
C ILE A 59 -5.10 -2.65 10.85
N LEU A 60 -4.80 -1.35 11.00
CA LEU A 60 -4.70 -0.44 9.85
C LEU A 60 -3.57 -0.86 8.91
N LEU A 61 -2.38 -1.19 9.42
CA LEU A 61 -1.25 -1.66 8.62
C LEU A 61 -1.60 -2.92 7.82
N GLY A 62 -2.24 -3.89 8.45
CA GLY A 62 -2.72 -5.11 7.80
C GLY A 62 -3.72 -4.80 6.69
N PHE A 63 -4.67 -3.90 6.95
CA PHE A 63 -5.63 -3.44 5.94
C PHE A 63 -4.93 -2.74 4.77
N THR A 64 -4.01 -1.80 5.04
CA THR A 64 -3.25 -1.08 4.02
C THR A 64 -2.45 -2.04 3.14
N MET A 65 -1.78 -3.01 3.77
CA MET A 65 -0.97 -4.00 3.07
C MET A 65 -1.83 -4.90 2.19
N TYR A 66 -2.92 -5.45 2.74
CA TYR A 66 -3.86 -6.28 1.98
C TYR A 66 -4.42 -5.52 0.77
N TYR A 67 -4.90 -4.29 0.99
CA TYR A 67 -5.49 -3.49 -0.07
C TYR A 67 -4.47 -3.13 -1.16
N ASN A 68 -3.24 -2.76 -0.77
CA ASN A 68 -2.16 -2.47 -1.71
C ASN A 68 -1.80 -3.70 -2.58
N ILE A 69 -1.64 -4.88 -1.97
CA ILE A 69 -1.32 -6.13 -2.68
C ILE A 69 -2.44 -6.50 -3.65
N GLN A 70 -3.70 -6.50 -3.20
CA GLN A 70 -4.84 -6.87 -4.03
C GLN A 70 -4.93 -6.01 -5.28
N GLN A 71 -4.80 -4.70 -5.12
CA GLN A 71 -4.93 -3.73 -6.23
C GLN A 71 -3.74 -3.80 -7.18
N THR A 72 -2.54 -4.04 -6.65
CA THR A 72 -1.33 -4.26 -7.44
C THR A 72 -1.41 -5.54 -8.26
N ASN A 73 -1.92 -6.64 -7.68
CA ASN A 73 -2.08 -7.90 -8.38
C ASN A 73 -3.17 -7.83 -9.46
N LEU A 74 -4.30 -7.19 -9.17
CA LEU A 74 -5.35 -6.94 -10.17
C LEU A 74 -4.79 -6.11 -11.33
N PHE A 75 -4.07 -5.03 -11.03
CA PHE A 75 -3.45 -4.19 -12.05
C PHE A 75 -2.40 -4.97 -12.87
N ALA A 76 -1.51 -5.73 -12.22
CA ALA A 76 -0.50 -6.54 -12.90
C ALA A 76 -1.11 -7.61 -13.83
N SER A 77 -2.20 -8.25 -13.40
CA SER A 77 -2.94 -9.25 -14.18
C SER A 77 -3.60 -8.63 -15.42
N ASN A 78 -4.25 -7.47 -15.27
CA ASN A 78 -4.91 -6.78 -16.39
C ASN A 78 -3.93 -6.28 -17.46
N PHE A 79 -2.68 -5.98 -17.09
CA PHE A 79 -1.63 -5.54 -18.02
C PHE A 79 -0.67 -6.68 -18.42
N ASN A 80 -0.95 -7.93 -18.03
CA ASN A 80 -0.14 -9.12 -18.31
C ASN A 80 1.37 -8.88 -18.10
N ILE A 81 1.73 -8.37 -16.92
CA ILE A 81 3.10 -7.93 -16.65
C ILE A 81 4.02 -9.13 -16.40
N SER A 82 5.05 -9.26 -17.24
CA SER A 82 6.22 -10.12 -16.99
C SER A 82 7.44 -9.29 -16.64
N PHE A 83 8.07 -9.59 -15.48
CA PHE A 83 9.29 -8.91 -15.02
C PHE A 83 10.57 -9.39 -15.69
N PHE A 84 10.52 -10.50 -16.43
CA PHE A 84 11.67 -11.11 -17.10
C PHE A 84 11.81 -10.69 -18.57
N GLU A 85 10.85 -9.94 -19.08
CA GLU A 85 10.92 -9.36 -20.42
C GLU A 85 11.73 -8.07 -20.41
N ASN A 86 12.50 -7.84 -21.48
CA ASN A 86 13.41 -6.70 -21.61
C ASN A 86 12.70 -5.36 -21.89
N ASP A 87 11.38 -5.37 -22.08
CA ASP A 87 10.57 -4.16 -22.30
C ASP A 87 10.05 -3.61 -20.96
N TRP A 88 10.77 -2.61 -20.44
CA TRP A 88 10.42 -1.88 -19.22
C TRP A 88 9.55 -0.67 -19.53
N ASN A 89 8.28 -0.75 -19.14
CA ASN A 89 7.32 0.34 -19.22
C ASN A 89 7.00 0.88 -17.82
N THR A 90 6.55 2.13 -17.73
CA THR A 90 6.02 2.82 -16.54
C THR A 90 5.07 1.96 -15.71
N ILE A 91 4.25 1.12 -16.36
CA ILE A 91 3.32 0.20 -15.69
C ILE A 91 4.08 -0.83 -14.83
N LYS A 92 5.14 -1.44 -15.38
CA LYS A 92 5.97 -2.43 -14.66
C LYS A 92 6.68 -1.79 -13.47
N THR A 93 7.22 -0.58 -13.67
CA THR A 93 7.86 0.20 -12.61
C THR A 93 6.88 0.52 -11.47
N ASN A 94 5.63 0.89 -11.78
CA ASN A 94 4.61 1.17 -10.78
C ASN A 94 4.24 -0.06 -9.95
N VAL A 95 4.12 -1.23 -10.59
CA VAL A 95 3.83 -2.49 -9.90
C VAL A 95 5.01 -2.92 -9.04
N LEU A 96 6.24 -2.85 -9.57
CA LEU A 96 7.44 -3.14 -8.80
C LEU A 96 7.57 -2.23 -7.57
N CYS A 97 7.35 -0.94 -7.76
CA CYS A 97 7.34 0.05 -6.67
C CYS A 97 6.33 -0.34 -5.59
N SER A 98 5.13 -0.77 -5.97
CA SER A 98 4.11 -1.19 -5.02
C SER A 98 4.49 -2.46 -4.23
N TYR A 99 5.21 -3.40 -4.84
CA TYR A 99 5.76 -4.56 -4.12
C TYR A 99 6.88 -4.16 -3.15
N VAL A 100 7.81 -3.30 -3.57
CA VAL A 100 8.85 -2.75 -2.69
C VAL A 100 8.21 -1.99 -1.52
N PHE A 101 7.19 -1.20 -1.81
CA PHE A 101 6.42 -0.48 -0.81
C PHE A 101 5.75 -1.42 0.21
N THR A 102 5.17 -2.52 -0.25
CA THR A 102 4.59 -3.56 0.61
C THR A 102 5.64 -4.17 1.55
N ILE A 103 6.86 -4.40 1.07
CA ILE A 103 7.97 -4.90 1.91
C ILE A 103 8.32 -3.89 3.01
N LEU A 104 8.36 -2.59 2.69
CA LEU A 104 8.57 -1.55 3.70
C LEU A 104 7.47 -1.55 4.77
N LEU A 105 6.22 -1.83 4.40
CA LEU A 105 5.13 -2.00 5.36
C LEU A 105 5.32 -3.21 6.28
N VAL A 106 5.85 -4.32 5.78
CA VAL A 106 6.19 -5.47 6.63
C VAL A 106 7.23 -5.07 7.68
N PHE A 107 8.29 -4.35 7.27
CA PHE A 107 9.29 -3.84 8.20
C PHE A 107 8.69 -2.88 9.24
N LEU A 108 7.75 -2.04 8.82
CA LEU A 108 7.03 -1.14 9.72
C LEU A 108 6.19 -1.92 10.74
N THR A 109 5.46 -2.96 10.31
CA THR A 109 4.69 -3.83 11.21
C THR A 109 5.58 -4.52 12.23
N VAL A 110 6.72 -5.08 11.82
CA VAL A 110 7.69 -5.70 12.74
C VAL A 110 8.24 -4.68 13.74
N SER A 111 8.48 -3.45 13.31
CA SER A 111 8.94 -2.37 14.18
C SER A 111 7.90 -1.99 15.23
N VAL A 112 6.63 -1.89 14.85
CA VAL A 112 5.51 -1.61 15.77
C VAL A 112 5.30 -2.74 16.78
N LEU A 113 5.47 -4.01 16.37
CA LEU A 113 5.37 -5.17 17.26
C LEU A 113 6.50 -5.24 18.29
N ARG A 114 7.69 -4.74 17.93
CA ARG A 114 8.86 -4.73 18.82
C ARG A 114 8.84 -3.56 19.81
N ALA A 115 8.38 -2.39 19.37
CA ALA A 115 8.28 -1.19 20.20
C ALA A 115 7.23 -1.37 21.31
#